data_AF-A0A374ECJ3-F1
#
_entry.id   AF-A0A374ECJ3-F1
#
_cell.length_a   1.000
_cell.length_b   1.000
_cell.length_c   1.000
_cell.angle_alpha   90.00
_cell.angle_beta   90.00
_cell.angle_gamma   90.00
#
_symmetry.space_group_name_H-M   'P 1'
#
loop_
_entity.id
_entity.type
_entity.pdbx_description
1 polymer ?
#
loop_
_entity_poly.entity_id
_entity_poly.type
_entity_poly.pdbx_seq_one_letter_code
_entity_poly.pdbx_strand_id
1 'polypeptide(L)' 'MYEKPKCPLIGQNGNIFNLMGIASRTLKRNGMSNESKEMCSRITSSGSYDEALSIIDEYVEITSVDEEETEDFEIEMM' A
#
# COMPACT_ATOMS: atom_id res chain seq x y z
N MET A 1 -10.31 -6.73 15.11
CA MET A 1 -10.41 -5.77 14.00
C MET A 1 -9.24 -6.06 13.08
N TYR A 2 -9.46 -6.11 11.78
CA TYR A 2 -8.36 -6.21 10.83
C TYR A 2 -7.84 -4.79 10.63
N GLU A 3 -6.56 -4.58 10.91
CA GLU A 3 -5.92 -3.27 10.79
C GLU A 3 -5.25 -3.18 9.43
N LYS A 4 -5.56 -2.12 8.68
CA LYS A 4 -4.95 -1.90 7.37
C LYS A 4 -3.54 -1.37 7.59
N PRO A 5 -2.52 -1.86 6.87
CA PRO A 5 -1.18 -1.33 7.02
C PRO A 5 -1.10 0.09 6.45
N LYS A 6 -0.40 0.98 7.16
CA LYS A 6 -0.12 2.35 6.71
C LYS A 6 0.69 2.31 5.41
N CYS A 7 0.29 3.13 4.44
CA CYS A 7 0.86 3.15 3.09
C CYS A 7 1.03 4.61 2.61
N PRO A 8 2.27 5.10 2.47
CA PRO A 8 2.54 6.49 2.14
C PRO A 8 2.33 6.75 0.64
N LEU A 9 1.11 7.14 0.28
CA LEU A 9 0.73 7.45 -1.11
C LEU A 9 0.51 8.94 -1.34
N ILE A 10 0.13 9.71 -0.32
CA ILE A 10 0.00 11.18 -0.46
C ILE A 10 1.41 11.76 -0.62
N GLY A 11 1.60 12.62 -1.63
CA GLY A 11 2.90 13.19 -1.99
C GLY A 11 3.73 12.34 -2.96
N GLN A 12 3.28 11.12 -3.31
CA GLN A 12 3.92 10.33 -4.37
C GLN A 12 3.65 10.95 -5.75
N ASN A 13 4.72 11.20 -6.51
CA ASN A 13 4.60 11.62 -7.90
C ASN A 13 4.64 10.39 -8.83
N GLY A 14 3.48 9.81 -9.13
CA GLY A 14 3.39 8.65 -10.01
C GLY A 14 1.98 8.33 -10.48
N ASN A 15 1.88 7.47 -11.50
CA ASN A 15 0.61 6.94 -11.98
C ASN A 15 0.09 5.80 -11.09
N ILE A 16 -1.08 5.26 -11.43
CA ILE A 16 -1.71 4.20 -10.63
C ILE A 16 -0.86 2.94 -10.50
N PHE A 17 -0.05 2.60 -11.51
CA PHE A 17 0.84 1.43 -11.44
C PHE A 17 1.98 1.65 -10.44
N ASN A 18 2.45 2.88 -10.29
CA ASN A 18 3.40 3.24 -9.23
C ASN A 18 2.76 3.07 -7.84
N LEU A 19 1.55 3.62 -7.64
CA LEU A 19 0.82 3.53 -6.36
C LEU A 19 0.47 2.07 -6.02
N MET A 20 0.00 1.30 -6.99
CA MET A 20 -0.22 -0.14 -6.87
C MET A 20 1.06 -0.88 -6.45
N GLY A 21 2.21 -0.50 -7.01
CA GLY A 21 3.51 -1.06 -6.65
C GLY A 21 3.90 -0.77 -5.19
N ILE A 22 3.65 0.45 -4.71
CA ILE A 22 3.90 0.84 -3.32
C ILE A 22 2.97 0.06 -2.38
N ALA A 23 1.65 0.10 -2.62
CA ALA A 23 0.67 -0.62 -1.81
C ALA A 23 0.92 -2.14 -1.81
N SER A 24 1.30 -2.74 -2.94
CA SER A 24 1.66 -4.16 -3.01
C SER A 24 2.86 -4.51 -2.12
N ARG A 25 3.87 -3.64 -2.08
CA ARG A 25 5.04 -3.84 -1.19
C ARG A 25 4.64 -3.70 0.27
N THR A 26 3.81 -2.71 0.61
CA THR A 26 3.28 -2.51 1.97
C THR A 26 2.55 -3.75 2.46
N LEU A 27 1.61 -4.27 1.68
CA LEU A 27 0.87 -5.49 2.01
C LEU A 27 1.80 -6.70 2.19
N LYS A 28 2.75 -6.90 1.27
CA LYS A 28 3.70 -8.03 1.35
C LYS A 28 4.60 -7.96 2.58
N ARG A 29 5.06 -6.77 2.97
CA ARG A 29 5.86 -6.56 4.20
C ARG A 29 5.09 -6.91 5.47
N ASN A 30 3.76 -6.77 5.43
CA ASN A 30 2.85 -7.12 6.52
C ASN A 30 2.30 -8.56 6.42
N GLY A 31 2.88 -9.42 5.57
CA GLY A 31 2.44 -10.82 5.40
C GLY A 31 1.13 -10.99 4.60
N MET A 32 0.53 -9.91 4.10
CA MET A 32 -0.75 -9.88 3.38
C MET A 32 -0.55 -10.13 1.87
N SER A 33 0.15 -11.22 1.53
CA SER A 33 0.52 -11.54 0.14
C SER A 33 -0.69 -11.90 -0.75
N ASN A 34 -1.77 -12.44 -0.17
CA ASN A 34 -2.97 -12.80 -0.91
C ASN A 34 -3.77 -11.56 -1.27
N GLU A 35 -3.95 -10.66 -0.30
CA GLU A 35 -4.57 -9.35 -0.44
C GLU A 35 -3.81 -8.51 -1.46
N SER A 36 -2.48 -8.54 -1.45
CA SER A 36 -1.68 -7.89 -2.50
C SER A 36 -2.00 -8.44 -3.89
N LYS A 37 -2.21 -9.74 -4.06
CA LYS A 37 -2.53 -10.32 -5.38
C LYS A 37 -3.93 -9.92 -5.82
N GLU A 38 -4.88 -9.97 -4.90
CA GLU A 38 -6.28 -9.59 -5.14
C GLU A 38 -6.41 -8.11 -5.52
N MET A 39 -5.79 -7.22 -4.74
CA MET A 39 -5.74 -5.79 -5.00
C MET A 39 -5.15 -5.50 -6.38
N CYS A 40 -4.01 -6.10 -6.73
CA CYS A 40 -3.40 -5.93 -8.05
C CYS A 40 -4.35 -6.40 -9.17
N SER A 41 -5.00 -7.56 -8.99
CA SER A 41 -5.96 -8.08 -9.97
C SER A 41 -7.10 -7.09 -10.19
N ARG A 42 -7.71 -6.58 -9.11
CA ARG A 42 -8.81 -5.62 -9.16
C ARG A 42 -8.40 -4.31 -9.84
N ILE A 43 -7.23 -3.76 -9.50
CA ILE A 43 -6.70 -2.54 -10.13
C ILE A 43 -6.48 -2.76 -11.64
N THR A 44 -5.90 -3.90 -12.05
CA THR A 44 -5.68 -4.18 -13.48
C THR A 44 -6.96 -4.41 -14.28
N SER A 45 -8.08 -4.66 -13.59
CA SER A 45 -9.41 -4.76 -14.19
C SER A 45 -10.24 -3.48 -14.05
N SER A 46 -9.74 -2.45 -13.36
CA SER A 46 -10.42 -1.17 -13.19
C SER A 46 -10.41 -0.34 -14.48
N GLY A 47 -11.42 0.50 -14.65
CA GLY A 47 -11.59 1.35 -15.83
C GLY A 47 -11.11 2.78 -15.66
N SER A 48 -10.74 3.19 -14.44
CA SER A 48 -10.36 4.58 -14.15
C SER A 48 -9.36 4.69 -13.00
N TYR A 49 -8.67 5.82 -12.97
CA TYR A 49 -7.73 6.16 -11.89
C TYR A 49 -8.42 6.24 -10.53
N ASP A 50 -9.61 6.84 -10.46
CA ASP A 50 -10.36 7.01 -9.20
C ASP A 50 -10.87 5.67 -8.66
N GLU A 51 -11.34 4.79 -9.54
CA GLU A 51 -11.73 3.42 -9.15
C GLU A 51 -10.52 2.66 -8.60
N ALA A 52 -9.37 2.75 -9.27
CA ALA A 52 -8.16 2.10 -8.80
C ALA A 52 -7.64 2.65 -7.47
N LEU A 53 -7.75 3.97 -7.24
CA LEU A 53 -7.46 4.58 -5.94
C LEU A 53 -8.42 4.08 -4.85
N SER A 54 -9.71 3.98 -5.17
CA SER A 54 -10.72 3.46 -4.24
C SER A 54 -10.42 2.01 -3.87
N ILE A 55 -9.99 1.19 -4.83
CA ILE A 55 -9.53 -0.18 -4.58
C ILE A 55 -8.31 -0.19 -3.65
N ILE A 56 -7.32 0.69 -3.83
CA ILE A 56 -6.16 0.74 -2.94
C ILE A 56 -6.57 1.06 -1.50
N ASP A 57 -7.46 2.04 -1.30
CA ASP A 57 -7.98 2.45 0.01
C ASP A 57 -8.71 1.32 0.75
N GLU A 58 -9.27 0.34 0.03
CA GLU A 58 -9.88 -0.84 0.66
C GLU A 58 -8.85 -1.75 1.38
N TYR A 59 -7.59 -1.80 0.94
CA TYR A 59 -6.58 -2.73 1.46
C TYR A 59 -5.53 -2.08 2.37
N VAL A 60 -5.26 -0.79 2.23
CA VAL A 60 -4.24 -0.07 3.00
C VAL A 60 -4.82 1.20 3.61
N GLU A 61 -4.21 1.68 4.69
CA GLU A 61 -4.49 3.02 5.21
C GLU A 61 -3.59 4.01 4.47
N ILE A 62 -4.19 4.95 3.73
CA ILE A 62 -3.43 5.91 2.93
C ILE A 62 -2.90 7.02 3.84
N THR A 63 -1.57 7.17 3.88
CA THR A 63 -0.86 8.19 4.66
C THR A 63 -0.01 9.08 3.77
N SER A 64 0.55 10.15 4.35
CA SER A 64 1.54 11.00 3.68
C SER A 64 2.95 10.43 3.75
N VAL A 65 3.77 10.71 2.74
CA VAL A 65 5.23 10.50 2.80
C VAL A 65 5.89 11.32 3.91
N ASP A 66 5.25 12.43 4.31
CA ASP A 66 5.74 13.29 5.39
C ASP A 66 5.31 12.77 6.79
N GLU A 67 4.44 11.76 6.84
CA GLU A 67 3.96 11.10 8.07
C GLU A 67 4.76 9.83 8.38
N GLU A 68 6.06 9.77 8.04
CA GLU A 68 6.93 8.69 8.50
C GLU A 68 7.08 8.71 10.03
N GLU A 69 6.13 8.10 10.74
CA GLU A 69 6.37 7.56 12.08
C GLU A 69 7.36 6.39 11.94
N THR A 70 8.55 6.64 12.46
CA THR A 70 9.63 5.69 12.69
C THR A 70 9.17 4.53 13.57
N GLU A 71 8.89 3.35 13.02
CA GLU A 71 8.78 2.10 13.79
C GLU A 71 9.51 0.91 13.09
N ASP A 72 10.82 0.89 13.34
CA ASP A 72 11.67 -0.21 13.85
C ASP A 72 11.99 -1.49 13.05
N PHE A 73 13.31 -1.76 12.91
CA PHE A 73 13.95 -3.04 13.29
C PHE A 73 15.48 -2.82 13.37
N GLU A 74 15.94 -2.18 14.45
CA GLU A 74 17.30 -2.44 14.95
C GLU A 74 17.34 -3.86 15.55
N ILE A 75 17.87 -4.84 14.81
CA ILE A 75 18.43 -6.06 15.42
C ILE A 75 19.94 -5.87 15.47
N GLU A 76 20.39 -5.14 16.48
CA GLU A 76 21.77 -5.22 16.95
C GLU A 76 21.82 -6.30 18.05
N MET A 77 22.14 -7.53 17.67
CA MET A 77 22.70 -8.52 18.60
C MET A 77 23.69 -9.42 17.83
N MET A 78 24.95 -9.01 17.82
CA MET A 78 26.10 -9.90 17.70
C MET A 78 26.93 -9.79 18.98
#